data_AF-A0A4R5V7Z7-F1
#
_entry.id   AF-A0A4R5V7Z7-F1
#
_cell.length_a   1.000
_cell.length_b   1.000
_cell.length_c   1.000
_cell.angle_alpha   90.00
_cell.angle_beta   90.00
_cell.angle_gamma   90.00
#
_symmetry.space_group_name_H-M   'P 1'
#
loop_
_entity.id
_entity.type
_entity.pdbx_description
1 polymer ?
#
loop_
_entity_poly.entity_id
_entity_poly.type
_entity_poly.pdbx_seq_one_letter_code
_entity_poly.pdbx_strand_id
1 'polypeptide(L)'
;MIKKTLLSTFFVAFVAFMSFGQEATEGPVTDEELTQYATVEVMTSQYVEQKTEELRNMILNNEVIDGGARYNEIKAAWGDEAKMAEANVTDEEKAAYQAILDFQGGLQQSVVDYKTNLITDSDVISVSVYNKVLGAIKEDPAVKEKLDTMIEEMKAAAAPAEDGEAAEDGK
;
A
#
# COMPACT_ATOMS: atom_id res chain seq x y z
N MET A 1 14.19 -29.76 4.94
CA MET A 1 13.12 -29.04 5.67
C MET A 1 13.17 -27.59 5.26
N ILE A 2 12.30 -27.17 4.35
CA ILE A 2 12.20 -25.77 3.93
C ILE A 2 10.95 -25.23 4.62
N LYS A 3 11.15 -24.41 5.66
CA LYS A 3 10.09 -23.57 6.22
C LYS A 3 9.80 -22.52 5.16
N LYS A 4 8.83 -22.80 4.29
CA LYS A 4 8.20 -21.76 3.46
C LYS A 4 7.57 -20.78 4.42
N THR A 5 8.19 -19.62 4.49
CA THR A 5 7.74 -18.43 5.17
C THR A 5 6.25 -18.22 4.93
N LEU A 6 5.49 -18.06 6.02
CA LEU A 6 4.16 -17.50 5.98
C LEU A 6 4.26 -16.18 5.21
N LEU A 7 3.72 -16.17 3.99
CA LEU A 7 3.24 -14.96 3.37
C LEU A 7 2.11 -14.48 4.29
N SER A 8 2.45 -13.57 5.20
CA SER A 8 1.47 -12.93 6.06
C SER A 8 0.64 -12.06 5.14
N THR A 9 -0.48 -12.61 4.68
CA THR A 9 -1.55 -11.88 4.02
C THR A 9 -1.97 -10.78 4.99
N PHE A 10 -1.41 -9.59 4.81
CA PHE A 10 -1.87 -8.39 5.49
C PHE A 10 -3.19 -8.02 4.81
N PHE A 11 -4.27 -8.70 5.20
CA PHE A 11 -5.62 -8.36 4.83
C PHE A 11 -5.93 -7.04 5.53
N VAL A 12 -5.63 -5.90 4.88
CA VAL A 12 -6.02 -4.57 5.35
C VAL A 12 -7.53 -4.43 5.15
N ALA A 13 -8.29 -5.11 6.00
CA ALA A 13 -9.67 -4.75 6.26
C ALA A 13 -9.66 -3.53 7.19
N PHE A 14 -9.40 -2.35 6.64
CA PHE A 14 -9.65 -1.08 7.32
C PHE A 14 -10.59 -0.23 6.47
N VAL A 15 -11.87 -0.64 6.45
CA VAL A 15 -12.95 0.24 6.03
C VAL A 15 -13.18 1.21 7.17
N ALA A 16 -12.47 2.35 7.15
CA ALA A 16 -12.83 3.48 7.97
C ALA A 16 -14.26 3.89 7.58
N PHE A 17 -15.18 3.81 8.55
CA PHE A 17 -16.59 4.12 8.39
C PHE A 17 -16.75 5.65 8.23
N MET A 18 -16.44 6.18 7.05
CA MET A 18 -16.82 7.55 6.72
C MET A 18 -18.32 7.54 6.39
N SER A 19 -19.13 7.97 7.35
CA SER A 19 -20.56 8.18 7.19
C SER A 19 -20.81 9.44 6.36
N PHE A 20 -20.68 9.33 5.04
CA PHE A 20 -21.16 10.37 4.13
C PHE A 20 -22.68 10.22 3.94
N GLY A 21 -23.40 11.33 4.14
CA GLY A 21 -24.86 11.39 4.08
C GLY A 21 -25.42 10.93 2.73
N GLN A 22 -26.59 10.30 2.78
CA GLN A 22 -27.30 9.75 1.63
C GLN A 22 -27.78 10.85 0.67
N GLU A 23 -27.04 11.01 -0.42
CA GLU A 23 -27.62 11.43 -1.70
C GLU A 23 -27.09 10.44 -2.74
N ALA A 24 -27.76 9.28 -2.83
CA ALA A 24 -27.44 8.30 -3.85
C ALA A 24 -28.00 8.81 -5.18
N THR A 25 -27.15 8.91 -6.20
CA THR A 25 -27.60 9.03 -7.59
C THR A 25 -28.55 7.87 -7.91
N GLU A 26 -29.83 8.17 -8.18
CA GLU A 26 -30.87 7.17 -8.43
C GLU A 26 -30.48 6.21 -9.56
N GLY A 27 -30.74 4.91 -9.38
CA GLY A 27 -30.55 3.86 -10.40
C GLY A 27 -29.47 2.81 -10.07
N PRO A 28 -29.38 1.71 -10.83
CA PRO A 28 -28.34 0.71 -10.64
C PRO A 28 -26.94 1.31 -10.87
N VAL A 29 -25.92 0.70 -10.26
CA VAL A 29 -24.52 1.03 -10.56
C VAL A 29 -24.19 0.66 -12.00
N THR A 30 -23.54 1.59 -12.69
CA THR A 30 -23.12 1.44 -14.10
C THR A 30 -21.67 0.98 -14.22
N ASP A 31 -21.28 0.52 -15.40
CA ASP A 31 -19.91 0.07 -15.68
C ASP A 31 -18.90 1.22 -15.64
N GLU A 32 -19.30 2.43 -16.01
CA GLU A 32 -18.47 3.64 -15.87
C GLU A 32 -18.21 3.96 -14.40
N GLU A 33 -19.25 3.94 -13.56
CA GLU A 33 -19.12 4.14 -12.11
C GLU A 33 -18.24 3.06 -11.45
N LEU A 34 -18.35 1.79 -11.88
CA LEU A 34 -17.44 0.72 -11.44
C LEU A 34 -16.00 0.97 -11.88
N THR A 35 -15.79 1.45 -13.11
CA THR A 35 -14.47 1.77 -13.64
C THR A 35 -13.81 2.91 -12.86
N GLN A 36 -14.57 3.96 -12.52
CA GLN A 36 -14.09 5.06 -11.69
C GLN A 36 -13.68 4.57 -10.30
N TYR A 37 -14.51 3.72 -9.67
CA TYR A 37 -14.18 3.14 -8.37
C TYR A 37 -12.93 2.26 -8.45
N ALA A 38 -12.85 1.38 -9.45
CA ALA A 38 -11.68 0.54 -9.69
C ALA A 38 -10.41 1.37 -9.90
N THR A 39 -10.51 2.48 -10.62
CA THR A 39 -9.39 3.42 -10.83
C THR A 39 -8.85 3.97 -9.52
N VAL A 40 -9.73 4.36 -8.57
CA VAL A 40 -9.30 4.81 -7.23
C VAL A 40 -8.54 3.70 -6.49
N GLU A 41 -9.02 2.46 -6.54
CA GLU A 41 -8.35 1.33 -5.87
C GLU A 41 -6.99 1.01 -6.51
N VAL A 42 -6.89 1.05 -7.84
CA VAL A 42 -5.63 0.83 -8.57
C VAL A 42 -4.61 1.92 -8.25
N MET A 43 -5.00 3.20 -8.33
CA MET A 43 -4.12 4.32 -7.99
C MET A 43 -3.65 4.26 -6.54
N THR A 44 -4.55 3.87 -5.61
CA THR A 44 -4.18 3.66 -4.20
C THR A 44 -3.17 2.52 -4.05
N SER A 45 -3.33 1.42 -4.77
CA SER A 45 -2.36 0.30 -4.79
C SER A 45 -0.99 0.76 -5.27
N GLN A 46 -0.95 1.50 -6.38
CA GLN A 46 0.30 2.05 -6.93
C GLN A 46 0.99 3.01 -5.95
N TYR A 47 0.21 3.83 -5.23
CA TYR A 47 0.75 4.70 -4.19
C TYR A 47 1.37 3.91 -3.03
N VAL A 48 0.73 2.81 -2.61
CA VAL A 48 1.29 1.90 -1.59
C VAL A 48 2.60 1.27 -2.06
N GLU A 49 2.66 0.82 -3.32
CA GLU A 49 3.88 0.26 -3.93
C GLU A 49 5.00 1.31 -3.99
N GLN A 50 4.69 2.53 -4.44
CA GLN A 50 5.64 3.64 -4.46
C GLN A 50 6.21 3.92 -3.07
N LYS A 51 5.35 4.00 -2.04
CA LYS A 51 5.79 4.28 -0.67
C LYS A 51 6.56 3.12 -0.04
N THR A 52 6.25 1.89 -0.45
CA THR A 52 7.02 0.70 -0.07
C THR A 52 8.43 0.75 -0.67
N GLU A 53 8.55 1.18 -1.93
CA GLU A 53 9.84 1.35 -2.59
C GLU A 53 10.63 2.53 -1.99
N GLU A 54 9.97 3.63 -1.64
CA GLU A 54 10.59 4.75 -0.92
C GLU A 54 11.17 4.28 0.43
N LEU A 55 10.39 3.51 1.22
CA LEU A 55 10.87 2.92 2.47
C LEU A 55 12.08 2.01 2.25
N ARG A 56 12.02 1.15 1.22
CA ARG A 56 13.13 0.27 0.86
C ARG A 56 14.38 1.08 0.56
N ASN A 57 14.26 2.15 -0.22
CA ASN A 57 15.37 3.03 -0.57
C ASN A 57 15.93 3.79 0.65
N MET A 58 15.07 4.25 1.57
CA MET A 58 15.50 4.85 2.84
C MET A 58 16.35 3.91 3.70
N ILE A 59 16.20 2.60 3.53
CA ILE A 59 16.96 1.57 4.25
C ILE A 59 18.23 1.17 3.47
N LEU A 60 18.09 0.82 2.20
CA LEU A 60 19.19 0.25 1.41
C LEU A 60 20.22 1.28 0.97
N ASN A 61 19.78 2.52 0.70
CA ASN A 61 20.61 3.59 0.16
C ASN A 61 20.83 4.72 1.19
N ASN A 62 20.69 4.41 2.48
CA ASN A 62 20.92 5.38 3.54
C ASN A 62 22.42 5.69 3.64
N GLU A 63 22.79 6.97 3.80
CA GLU A 63 24.21 7.36 3.91
C GLU A 63 24.82 7.01 5.29
N VAL A 64 23.98 6.81 6.32
CA VAL A 64 24.41 6.55 7.70
C VAL A 64 24.23 5.08 8.07
N ILE A 65 23.12 4.46 7.65
CA ILE A 65 22.86 3.03 7.88
C ILE A 65 23.35 2.26 6.66
N ASP A 66 24.43 1.49 6.83
CA ASP A 66 25.07 0.72 5.74
C ASP A 66 24.24 -0.50 5.31
N GLY A 67 23.16 -0.22 4.59
CA GLY A 67 22.26 -1.18 3.99
C GLY A 67 21.40 -1.99 4.98
N GLY A 68 20.70 -2.98 4.43
CA GLY A 68 19.70 -3.75 5.16
C GLY A 68 20.24 -4.58 6.32
N ALA A 69 21.52 -4.99 6.28
CA ALA A 69 22.13 -5.75 7.37
C ALA A 69 22.27 -4.87 8.62
N ARG A 70 22.88 -3.68 8.48
CA ARG A 70 23.05 -2.77 9.61
C ARG A 70 21.72 -2.27 10.16
N TYR A 71 20.76 -1.98 9.27
CA TYR A 71 19.39 -1.66 9.67
C TYR A 71 18.78 -2.74 10.57
N ASN A 72 18.94 -4.03 10.21
CA ASN A 72 18.38 -5.13 10.99
C ASN A 72 19.07 -5.32 12.35
N GLU A 73 20.38 -5.06 12.44
CA GLU A 73 21.11 -5.05 13.72
C GLU A 73 20.58 -3.96 14.65
N ILE A 74 20.47 -2.72 14.14
CA ILE A 74 19.92 -1.59 14.90
C ILE A 74 18.49 -1.91 15.34
N LYS A 75 17.65 -2.42 14.43
CA LYS A 75 16.27 -2.84 14.73
C LYS A 75 16.20 -3.89 15.83
N ALA A 76 17.10 -4.87 15.85
CA ALA A 76 17.11 -5.92 16.87
C ALA A 76 17.52 -5.42 18.26
N ALA A 77 18.31 -4.35 18.32
CA ALA A 77 18.75 -3.70 19.54
C ALA A 77 17.83 -2.56 20.01
N TRP A 78 17.00 -2.01 19.12
CA TRP A 78 16.24 -0.78 19.36
C TRP A 78 15.39 -0.81 20.63
N GLY A 79 15.47 0.25 21.43
CA GLY A 79 14.75 0.38 22.70
C GLY A 79 15.38 -0.36 23.88
N ASP A 80 16.48 -1.09 23.67
CA ASP A 80 17.27 -1.77 24.71
C ASP A 80 18.67 -1.14 24.76
N GLU A 81 18.91 -0.27 25.75
CA GLU A 81 20.17 0.49 25.85
C GLU A 81 21.41 -0.42 25.96
N ALA A 82 21.29 -1.56 26.63
CA ALA A 82 22.41 -2.50 26.77
C ALA A 82 22.76 -3.13 25.41
N LYS A 83 21.75 -3.54 24.63
CA LYS A 83 21.97 -4.09 23.29
C LYS A 83 22.42 -3.04 22.29
N MET A 84 21.90 -1.81 22.38
CA MET A 84 22.36 -0.71 21.52
C MET A 84 23.82 -0.37 21.79
N ALA A 85 24.26 -0.41 23.05
CA ALA A 85 25.66 -0.25 23.41
C ALA A 85 26.52 -1.42 22.91
N GLU A 86 26.07 -2.67 23.08
CA GLU A 86 26.78 -3.87 22.60
C GLU A 86 26.93 -3.86 21.07
N ALA A 87 25.90 -3.43 20.34
CA ALA A 87 25.89 -3.31 18.88
C ALA A 87 26.57 -2.02 18.37
N ASN A 88 27.18 -1.22 19.26
CA ASN A 88 27.84 0.05 18.96
C ASN A 88 26.98 1.00 18.11
N VAL A 89 25.68 1.09 18.41
CA VAL A 89 24.77 1.97 17.65
C VAL A 89 25.11 3.43 17.94
N THR A 90 25.49 4.18 16.91
CA THR A 90 25.88 5.60 17.04
C THR A 90 24.66 6.50 17.17
N ASP A 91 24.85 7.74 17.61
CA ASP A 91 23.74 8.71 17.69
C ASP A 91 23.21 9.12 16.31
N GLU A 92 24.09 9.12 15.30
CA GLU A 92 23.72 9.36 13.90
C GLU A 92 22.85 8.21 13.36
N GLU A 93 23.23 6.95 13.66
CA GLU A 93 22.44 5.76 13.31
C GLU A 93 21.09 5.75 14.02
N LYS A 94 21.02 6.18 15.28
CA LYS A 94 19.75 6.33 16.00
C LYS A 94 18.85 7.35 15.33
N ALA A 95 19.39 8.50 14.94
CA ALA A 95 18.63 9.53 14.26
C ALA A 95 18.11 9.05 12.89
N ALA A 96 18.97 8.39 12.10
CA ALA A 96 18.59 7.82 10.81
C ALA A 96 17.51 6.72 10.96
N TYR A 97 17.66 5.84 11.95
CA TYR A 97 16.69 4.78 12.21
C TYR A 97 15.35 5.36 12.71
N GLN A 98 15.38 6.38 13.57
CA GLN A 98 14.18 7.06 14.02
C GLN A 98 13.43 7.71 12.84
N ALA A 99 14.12 8.33 11.90
CA ALA A 99 13.48 8.89 10.70
C ALA A 99 12.78 7.82 9.85
N ILE A 100 13.36 6.61 9.75
CA ILE A 100 12.71 5.46 9.08
C ILE A 100 11.47 5.02 9.85
N LEU A 101 11.51 4.96 11.18
CA LEU A 101 10.34 4.65 12.01
C LEU A 101 9.23 5.68 11.86
N ASP A 102 9.58 6.97 11.85
CA ASP A 102 8.62 8.06 11.70
C ASP A 102 7.94 8.00 10.32
N PHE A 103 8.71 7.73 9.26
CA PHE A 103 8.16 7.49 7.93
C PHE A 103 7.20 6.29 7.93
N GLN A 104 7.62 5.14 8.49
CA GLN A 104 6.78 3.95 8.62
C GLN A 104 5.49 4.22 9.39
N GLY A 105 5.57 4.97 10.49
CA GLY A 105 4.42 5.35 11.32
C GLY A 105 3.42 6.24 10.58
N GLY A 106 3.90 7.07 9.64
CA GLY A 106 3.07 7.94 8.81
C GLY A 106 2.42 7.26 7.60
N LEU A 107 2.89 6.08 7.19
CA LEU A 107 2.45 5.42 5.95
C LEU A 107 0.94 5.18 5.90
N GLN A 108 0.35 4.68 6.99
CA GLN A 108 -1.09 4.37 7.01
C GLN A 108 -1.92 5.63 6.76
N GLN A 109 -1.63 6.72 7.47
CA GLN A 109 -2.38 7.96 7.31
C GLN A 109 -2.16 8.55 5.91
N SER A 110 -0.93 8.50 5.40
CA SER A 110 -0.59 8.95 4.06
C SER A 110 -1.42 8.25 2.96
N VAL A 111 -1.65 6.93 3.08
CA VAL A 111 -2.50 6.18 2.15
C VAL A 111 -3.98 6.58 2.29
N VAL A 112 -4.46 6.79 3.52
CA VAL A 112 -5.82 7.26 3.79
C VAL A 112 -6.05 8.64 3.19
N ASP A 113 -5.13 9.58 3.41
CA ASP A 113 -5.19 10.94 2.89
C ASP A 113 -5.18 10.93 1.36
N TYR A 114 -4.29 10.14 0.76
CA TYR A 114 -4.24 9.98 -0.70
C TYR A 114 -5.56 9.48 -1.28
N LYS A 115 -6.11 8.39 -0.74
CA LYS A 115 -7.40 7.84 -1.21
C LYS A 115 -8.55 8.80 -0.97
N THR A 116 -8.55 9.51 0.16
CA THR A 116 -9.58 10.53 0.46
C THR A 116 -9.55 11.63 -0.58
N ASN A 117 -8.37 12.19 -0.88
CA ASN A 117 -8.20 13.23 -1.89
C ASN A 117 -8.66 12.77 -3.29
N LEU A 118 -8.43 11.50 -3.66
CA LEU A 118 -8.97 10.96 -4.91
C LEU A 118 -10.50 11.00 -4.97
N ILE A 119 -11.17 10.83 -3.84
CA ILE A 119 -12.64 10.78 -3.75
C ILE A 119 -13.26 12.17 -3.59
N THR A 120 -12.59 13.08 -2.88
CA THR A 120 -13.13 14.38 -2.50
C THR A 120 -12.71 15.52 -3.41
N ASP A 121 -11.50 15.48 -3.96
CA ASP A 121 -10.84 16.65 -4.57
C ASP A 121 -10.27 16.37 -5.96
N SER A 122 -10.43 15.16 -6.50
CA SER A 122 -9.95 14.78 -7.83
C SER A 122 -11.10 14.57 -8.83
N ASP A 123 -10.77 14.60 -10.12
CA ASP A 123 -11.72 14.32 -11.20
C ASP A 123 -11.94 12.81 -11.46
N VAL A 124 -11.35 11.92 -10.63
CA VAL A 124 -11.40 10.46 -10.84
C VAL A 124 -12.79 9.89 -10.51
N ILE A 125 -13.37 10.30 -9.40
CA ILE A 125 -14.69 9.85 -8.94
C ILE A 125 -15.31 10.95 -8.07
N SER A 126 -16.65 11.04 -8.06
CA SER A 126 -17.34 11.87 -7.08
C SER A 126 -17.65 11.09 -5.80
N VAL A 127 -17.77 11.80 -4.67
CA VAL A 127 -18.24 11.23 -3.40
C VAL A 127 -19.55 10.45 -3.56
N SER A 128 -20.51 10.98 -4.34
CA SER A 128 -21.79 10.31 -4.61
C SER A 128 -21.60 8.97 -5.29
N VAL A 129 -20.82 8.93 -6.38
CA VAL A 129 -20.56 7.70 -7.13
C VAL A 129 -19.80 6.69 -6.28
N TYR A 130 -18.79 7.13 -5.53
CA TYR A 130 -18.04 6.25 -4.62
C TYR A 130 -18.97 5.57 -3.61
N ASN A 131 -19.86 6.35 -2.96
CA ASN A 131 -20.80 5.81 -1.98
C ASN A 131 -21.85 4.89 -2.61
N LYS A 132 -22.31 5.20 -3.82
CA LYS A 132 -23.25 4.36 -4.57
C LYS A 132 -22.64 2.99 -4.87
N VAL A 133 -21.42 2.94 -5.40
CA VAL A 133 -20.69 1.68 -5.67
C VAL A 133 -20.42 0.93 -4.36
N LEU A 134 -19.97 1.64 -3.32
CA LEU A 134 -19.74 1.05 -1.99
C LEU A 134 -21.00 0.42 -1.38
N GLY A 135 -22.17 1.02 -1.61
CA GLY A 135 -23.46 0.45 -1.24
C GLY A 135 -23.75 -0.83 -2.03
N ALA A 136 -23.65 -0.76 -3.36
CA ALA A 136 -23.95 -1.89 -4.23
C ALA A 136 -23.09 -3.13 -3.95
N ILE A 137 -21.78 -2.97 -3.70
CA ILE A 137 -20.92 -4.12 -3.38
C ILE A 137 -21.19 -4.76 -2.01
N LYS A 138 -21.86 -4.04 -1.10
CA LYS A 138 -22.31 -4.59 0.19
C LYS A 138 -23.61 -5.37 0.04
N GLU A 139 -24.47 -4.95 -0.90
CA GLU A 139 -25.78 -5.52 -1.14
C GLU A 139 -25.74 -6.72 -2.10
N ASP A 140 -24.87 -6.68 -3.11
CA ASP A 140 -24.77 -7.71 -4.15
C ASP A 140 -23.33 -8.24 -4.29
N PRO A 141 -23.05 -9.48 -3.84
CA PRO A 141 -21.77 -10.13 -4.03
C PRO A 141 -21.31 -10.25 -5.48
N ALA A 142 -22.22 -10.33 -6.46
CA ALA A 142 -21.86 -10.43 -7.88
C ALA A 142 -21.27 -9.11 -8.40
N VAL A 143 -21.76 -7.97 -7.91
CA VAL A 143 -21.18 -6.65 -8.22
C VAL A 143 -19.77 -6.55 -7.63
N LYS A 144 -19.58 -7.07 -6.41
CA LYS A 144 -18.26 -7.13 -5.79
C LYS A 144 -17.28 -7.99 -6.60
N GLU A 145 -17.69 -9.18 -7.03
CA GLU A 145 -16.85 -10.09 -7.83
C GLU A 145 -16.44 -9.46 -9.18
N LYS A 146 -17.39 -8.79 -9.84
CA LYS A 146 -17.10 -8.03 -11.07
C LYS A 146 -16.07 -6.92 -10.81
N LEU A 147 -16.24 -6.15 -9.74
CA LEU A 147 -15.33 -5.07 -9.38
C LEU A 147 -13.93 -5.58 -9.04
N ASP A 148 -13.83 -6.65 -8.24
CA ASP A 148 -12.55 -7.27 -7.87
C ASP A 148 -11.80 -7.73 -9.12
N THR A 149 -12.50 -8.38 -10.06
CA THR A 149 -11.91 -8.82 -11.34
C THR A 149 -11.40 -7.63 -12.15
N MET A 150 -12.21 -6.57 -12.28
CA MET A 150 -11.82 -5.35 -13.00
C MET A 150 -10.57 -4.70 -12.40
N ILE A 151 -10.49 -4.60 -11.07
CA ILE A 151 -9.32 -4.05 -10.38
C ILE A 151 -8.07 -4.87 -10.70
N GLU A 152 -8.15 -6.19 -10.63
CA GLU A 152 -7.00 -7.06 -10.90
C GLU A 152 -6.55 -6.99 -12.37
N GLU A 153 -7.49 -6.97 -13.32
CA GLU A 153 -7.18 -6.76 -14.74
C GLU A 153 -6.50 -5.40 -15.00
N MET A 154 -7.00 -4.33 -14.36
CA MET A 154 -6.42 -2.99 -14.48
C MET A 154 -5.02 -2.91 -13.87
N LYS A 155 -4.78 -3.55 -12.72
CA LYS A 155 -3.43 -3.65 -12.14
C LYS A 155 -2.48 -4.40 -13.06
N ALA A 156 -2.92 -5.54 -13.60
CA ALA A 156 -2.12 -6.33 -14.53
C ALA A 156 -1.77 -5.55 -15.83
N ALA A 157 -2.70 -4.74 -16.34
CA ALA A 157 -2.47 -3.89 -17.50
C ALA A 157 -1.57 -2.68 -17.19
N ALA A 158 -1.56 -2.19 -15.95
CA ALA A 158 -0.75 -1.07 -15.50
C ALA A 158 0.67 -1.47 -15.08
N ALA A 159 0.92 -2.76 -14.82
CA ALA A 159 2.27 -3.27 -14.63
C ALA A 159 3.06 -3.10 -15.94
N PRO A 160 4.32 -2.62 -15.91
CA PRO A 160 5.17 -2.71 -17.09
C PRO A 160 5.20 -4.18 -17.52
N ALA A 161 5.01 -4.44 -18.81
CA ALA A 161 5.16 -5.78 -19.37
C ALA A 161 6.51 -6.32 -18.89
N GLU A 162 6.50 -7.37 -18.09
CA GLU A 162 7.74 -8.03 -17.71
C GLU A 162 8.39 -8.51 -19.01
N ASP A 163 9.49 -7.88 -19.40
CA ASP A 163 10.40 -8.43 -20.39
C ASP A 163 10.76 -9.82 -19.86
N GLY A 164 10.27 -10.84 -20.56
CA GLY A 164 10.46 -12.22 -20.18
C GLY A 164 11.95 -12.49 -20.01
N GLU A 165 12.36 -12.80 -18.78
CA GLU A 165 13.61 -13.49 -18.53
C GLU A 165 13.54 -14.83 -19.25
N ALA A 166 14.07 -14.84 -20.48
CA ALA A 166 14.50 -16.05 -21.13
C ALA A 166 15.49 -16.73 -20.19
N ALA A 167 15.12 -17.91 -19.74
CA ALA A 167 16.04 -18.86 -19.13
C ALA A 167 17.26 -19.04 -20.06
N GLU A 168 18.39 -18.44 -19.71
CA GLU A 168 19.69 -18.92 -20.17
C GLU A 168 20.24 -19.90 -19.13
N ASP A 169 19.98 -21.17 -19.43
CA ASP A 169 20.76 -22.30 -18.97
C ASP A 169 22.21 -22.10 -19.47
N GLY A 170 23.17 -22.07 -18.56
CA GLY A 170 24.49 -21.48 -18.81
C GLY A 170 25.67 -22.13 -18.08
N LYS A 171 25.77 -23.46 -18.19
CA LYS A 171 26.98 -24.31 -18.11
C LYS A 171 27.75 -24.48 -16.79
#